data_AF-A0A3C2BB04-F1
#
_entry.id   AF-A0A3C2BB04-F1
#
_cell.length_a   1.000
_cell.length_b   1.000
_cell.length_c   1.000
_cell.angle_alpha   90.00
_cell.angle_beta   90.00
_cell.angle_gamma   90.00
#
_symmetry.space_group_name_H-M   'P 1'
#
loop_
_entity.id
_entity.type
_entity.pdbx_description
1 polymer ?
#
loop_
_entity_poly.entity_id
_entity_poly.type
_entity_poly.pdbx_seq_one_letter_code
_entity_poly.pdbx_strand_id
1 'polypeptide(L)'
;MPAKRKKKKARGKGFFNNIPFKLVAVALVICCTVISVSTEYDRMQKEEELLSIKEKIKDYENENAELQQNLEGDDMTAYIEKVAREDFNYAYPDEQRFYDTSRN
;
A
#
# COMPACT_ATOMS: atom_id res chain seq x y z
N MET A 1 82.20 26.60 28.38
CA MET A 1 81.85 25.62 27.32
C MET A 1 80.76 24.70 27.84
N PRO A 2 79.81 24.21 27.03
CA PRO A 2 78.87 24.95 26.20
C PRO A 2 77.40 24.62 26.56
N ALA A 3 76.47 25.46 26.05
CA ALA A 3 75.22 25.06 25.37
C ALA A 3 74.16 24.22 26.12
N LYS A 4 72.84 24.42 26.00
CA LYS A 4 72.01 25.23 25.12
C LYS A 4 70.56 25.15 25.67
N ARG A 5 69.81 26.23 25.48
CA ARG A 5 68.34 26.31 25.40
C ARG A 5 67.72 25.04 24.75
N LYS A 6 66.47 24.68 25.05
CA LYS A 6 65.30 25.21 24.30
C LYS A 6 63.94 24.89 24.95
N LYS A 7 63.09 25.92 24.87
CA LYS A 7 61.68 26.01 25.27
C LYS A 7 60.80 25.00 24.51
N LYS A 8 59.76 24.52 25.18
CA LYS A 8 58.57 23.91 24.56
C LYS A 8 58.02 24.83 23.46
N LYS A 9 57.76 24.29 22.27
CA LYS A 9 56.72 24.80 21.36
C LYS A 9 56.07 23.62 20.63
N ALA A 10 54.82 23.36 20.97
CA ALA A 10 53.90 22.65 20.10
C ALA A 10 53.80 23.41 18.77
N ARG A 11 54.01 22.71 17.66
CA ARG A 11 53.53 23.11 16.33
C ARG A 11 53.12 21.87 15.58
N GLY A 12 51.94 21.38 15.91
CA GLY A 12 51.16 20.62 14.94
C GLY A 12 50.78 21.56 13.81
N LYS A 13 51.44 21.43 12.66
CA LYS A 13 50.86 21.76 11.34
C LYS A 13 51.82 21.46 10.20
N GLY A 14 51.40 20.53 9.33
CA GLY A 14 51.61 20.59 7.89
C GLY A 14 50.32 20.05 7.28
N PHE A 15 49.35 20.85 6.81
CA PHE A 15 49.36 21.74 5.64
C PHE A 15 49.70 21.08 4.30
N PHE A 16 49.60 19.75 4.19
CA PHE A 16 49.44 19.06 2.91
C PHE A 16 48.30 18.05 3.11
N ASN A 17 47.10 18.21 2.55
CA ASN A 17 46.78 18.94 1.34
C ASN A 17 45.29 19.29 1.37
N ASN A 18 44.92 20.57 1.50
CA ASN A 18 43.50 20.99 1.55
C ASN A 18 42.80 20.85 0.17
N ILE A 19 43.57 20.59 -0.90
CA ILE A 19 43.07 20.44 -2.26
C ILE A 19 42.32 19.11 -2.46
N PRO A 20 42.87 17.93 -2.12
CA PRO A 20 42.11 16.68 -2.18
C PRO A 20 40.92 16.68 -1.23
N PHE A 21 41.02 17.30 -0.05
CA PHE A 21 39.88 17.42 0.88
C PHE A 21 38.75 18.28 0.30
N LYS A 22 39.08 19.39 -0.39
CA LYS A 22 38.09 20.20 -1.10
C LYS A 22 37.47 19.47 -2.29
N LEU A 23 38.23 18.68 -3.04
CA LEU A 23 37.71 17.86 -4.14
C LEU A 23 36.76 16.77 -3.63
N VAL A 24 37.10 16.11 -2.52
CA VAL A 24 36.21 15.14 -1.87
C VAL A 24 34.94 15.82 -1.37
N ALA A 25 35.04 17.01 -0.77
CA ALA A 25 33.88 17.77 -0.34
C ALA A 25 32.95 18.16 -1.51
N VAL A 26 33.51 18.61 -2.64
CA VAL A 26 32.75 18.92 -3.86
C VAL A 26 32.10 17.66 -4.44
N ALA A 27 32.83 16.55 -4.50
CA ALA A 27 32.29 15.27 -4.96
C ALA A 27 31.14 14.78 -4.06
N LEU A 28 31.25 14.93 -2.74
CA LEU A 28 30.18 14.60 -1.81
C LEU A 28 28.93 15.45 -2.03
N VAL A 29 29.09 16.76 -2.24
CA VAL A 29 27.96 17.66 -2.53
C VAL A 29 27.27 17.22 -3.82
N ILE A 30 28.03 16.92 -4.88
CA ILE A 30 27.47 16.44 -6.15
C ILE A 30 26.73 15.11 -5.94
N CYS A 31 27.33 14.13 -5.25
CA CYS A 31 26.67 12.88 -4.93
C CYS A 31 25.37 13.08 -4.13
N CYS A 32 25.37 13.93 -3.11
CA CYS A 32 24.17 14.26 -2.34
C CYS A 32 23.09 14.92 -3.20
N THR A 33 23.45 15.80 -4.13
CA THR A 33 22.48 16.42 -5.05
C THR A 33 21.86 15.40 -6.01
N VAL A 34 22.67 14.49 -6.56
CA VAL A 34 22.17 13.44 -7.47
C VAL A 34 21.25 12.47 -6.73
N ILE A 35 21.61 12.05 -5.50
CA ILE A 35 20.78 11.19 -4.65
C ILE A 35 19.46 11.89 -4.30
N SER A 36 19.50 13.18 -3.93
CA SER A 36 18.29 13.93 -3.58
C SER A 36 17.31 14.02 -4.75
N VAL A 37 17.80 14.33 -5.96
CA VAL A 37 16.97 14.37 -7.18
C VAL A 37 16.38 13.00 -7.50
N SER A 38 17.16 11.92 -7.37
CA SER A 38 16.65 10.56 -7.63
C SER A 38 15.65 10.06 -6.59
N THR A 39 15.62 10.66 -5.40
CA THR A 39 14.64 10.31 -4.35
C THR A 39 13.26 10.92 -4.61
N GLU A 40 13.17 12.05 -5.33
CA GLU A 40 11.90 12.70 -5.65
C GLU A 40 11.11 11.96 -6.75
N TYR A 41 11.81 11.37 -7.73
CA TYR A 41 11.19 10.57 -8.79
C TYR A 41 10.50 9.30 -8.25
N ASP A 42 11.05 8.68 -7.20
CA ASP A 42 10.47 7.48 -6.58
C ASP A 42 9.22 7.81 -5.73
N ARG A 43 9.04 9.08 -5.33
CA ARG A 43 7.84 9.53 -4.60
C ARG A 43 6.65 9.77 -5.51
N MET A 44 6.85 10.37 -6.67
CA MET A 44 5.73 10.63 -7.60
C MET A 44 5.14 9.34 -8.16
N GLN A 45 5.96 8.35 -8.51
CA GLN A 45 5.46 7.04 -8.97
C GLN A 45 4.68 6.32 -7.87
N LYS A 46 5.17 6.34 -6.63
CA LYS A 46 4.46 5.73 -5.51
C LYS A 46 3.18 6.45 -5.14
N GLU A 47 3.11 7.77 -5.33
CA GLU A 47 1.87 8.53 -5.13
C GLU A 47 0.83 8.24 -6.23
N GLU A 48 1.24 8.08 -7.48
CA GLU A 48 0.37 7.68 -8.59
C GLU A 48 -0.13 6.24 -8.45
N GLU A 49 0.76 5.32 -8.07
CA GLU A 49 0.39 3.94 -7.73
C GLU A 49 -0.56 3.90 -6.53
N LEU A 50 -0.31 4.71 -5.48
CA LEU A 50 -1.22 4.80 -4.33
C LEU A 50 -2.58 5.38 -4.71
N LEU A 51 -2.63 6.38 -5.59
CA LEU A 51 -3.90 6.95 -6.07
C LEU A 51 -4.68 5.92 -6.87
N SER A 52 -4.04 5.25 -7.84
CA SER A 52 -4.70 4.24 -8.67
C SER A 52 -5.16 3.03 -7.88
N ILE A 53 -4.40 2.60 -6.86
CA ILE A 53 -4.81 1.51 -5.96
C ILE A 53 -6.00 1.95 -5.10
N LYS A 54 -5.98 3.18 -4.55
CA LYS A 54 -7.09 3.71 -3.76
C LYS A 54 -8.38 3.87 -4.58
N GLU A 55 -8.25 4.31 -5.83
CA GLU A 55 -9.38 4.42 -6.75
C GLU A 55 -9.99 3.04 -7.00
N LYS A 56 -9.17 2.03 -7.31
CA LYS A 56 -9.63 0.64 -7.44
C LYS A 56 -10.31 0.11 -6.18
N ILE A 57 -9.76 0.37 -4.99
CA ILE A 57 -10.39 -0.05 -3.73
C ILE A 57 -11.78 0.57 -3.61
N LYS A 58 -11.90 1.88 -3.88
CA LYS A 58 -13.17 2.59 -3.81
C LYS A 58 -14.19 2.04 -4.81
N ASP A 59 -13.75 1.72 -6.03
CA ASP A 59 -14.61 1.12 -7.05
C ASP A 59 -15.12 -0.26 -6.60
N TYR A 60 -14.24 -1.12 -6.08
CA TYR A 60 -14.63 -2.43 -5.55
C TYR A 60 -15.53 -2.34 -4.31
N GLU A 61 -15.31 -1.36 -3.43
CA GLU A 61 -16.19 -1.13 -2.28
C GLU A 61 -17.58 -0.69 -2.73
N ASN A 62 -17.68 0.19 -3.73
CA ASN A 62 -18.95 0.62 -4.28
C ASN A 62 -19.68 -0.52 -5.00
N GLU A 63 -18.98 -1.29 -5.83
CA GLU A 63 -19.54 -2.46 -6.51
C GLU A 63 -20.03 -3.50 -5.50
N ASN A 64 -19.26 -3.79 -4.45
CA ASN A 64 -19.69 -4.70 -3.39
C ASN A 64 -20.93 -4.18 -2.64
N ALA A 65 -20.99 -2.88 -2.35
CA ALA A 65 -22.14 -2.29 -1.68
C ALA A 65 -23.41 -2.38 -2.55
N GLU A 66 -23.30 -2.11 -3.86
CA GLU A 66 -24.39 -2.25 -4.82
C GLU A 66 -24.84 -3.72 -4.95
N LEU A 67 -23.90 -4.66 -5.03
CA LEU A 67 -24.21 -6.08 -5.08
C LEU A 67 -24.93 -6.55 -3.81
N GLN A 68 -24.46 -6.13 -2.63
CA GLN A 68 -25.12 -6.45 -1.37
C GLN A 68 -26.53 -5.86 -1.30
N GLN A 69 -26.71 -4.61 -1.70
CA GLN A 69 -28.03 -3.99 -1.76
C GLN A 69 -28.98 -4.77 -2.68
N ASN A 70 -28.51 -5.19 -3.85
CA ASN A 70 -29.31 -5.99 -4.79
C ASN A 70 -29.68 -7.36 -4.22
N LEU A 71 -28.76 -8.00 -3.48
CA LEU A 71 -29.01 -9.28 -2.83
C LEU A 71 -29.96 -9.17 -1.64
N GLU A 72 -29.88 -8.08 -0.88
CA GLU A 72 -30.75 -7.79 0.27
C GLU A 72 -32.13 -7.25 -0.14
N GLY A 73 -32.35 -7.00 -1.43
CA GLY A 73 -33.66 -6.62 -1.95
C GLY A 73 -34.71 -7.69 -1.66
N ASP A 74 -35.89 -7.26 -1.18
CA ASP A 74 -37.03 -8.14 -0.86
C ASP A 74 -37.45 -9.03 -2.05
N ASP A 75 -37.31 -8.51 -3.27
CA ASP A 75 -37.56 -9.23 -4.53
C ASP A 75 -36.63 -10.45 -4.72
N MET A 76 -35.36 -10.35 -4.30
CA MET A 76 -34.40 -11.45 -4.41
C MET A 76 -34.75 -12.60 -3.47
N THR A 77 -35.22 -12.29 -2.26
CA THR A 77 -35.65 -13.31 -1.29
C THR A 77 -36.88 -14.07 -1.80
N ALA A 78 -37.88 -13.35 -2.33
CA ALA A 78 -39.07 -13.94 -2.93
C ALA A 78 -38.74 -14.81 -4.16
N TYR A 79 -37.79 -14.37 -4.99
CA TYR A 79 -37.30 -15.15 -6.12
C TYR A 79 -36.64 -16.47 -5.68
N ILE A 80 -35.76 -16.41 -4.67
CA ILE A 80 -35.09 -17.61 -4.13
C ILE A 80 -36.12 -18.59 -3.56
N GLU A 81 -37.13 -18.10 -2.81
CA GLU A 81 -38.20 -18.93 -2.27
C GLU A 81 -39.00 -19.63 -3.38
N LYS A 82 -39.32 -18.89 -4.45
CA LYS A 82 -40.04 -19.44 -5.61
C LYS A 82 -39.25 -20.57 -6.27
N VAL A 83 -37.97 -20.34 -6.59
CA VAL A 83 -37.11 -21.34 -7.22
C VAL A 83 -36.93 -22.57 -6.30
N ALA A 84 -36.73 -22.34 -5.01
CA ALA A 84 -36.63 -23.42 -4.02
C ALA A 84 -37.88 -24.31 -4.01
N ARG A 85 -39.08 -23.71 -4.09
CA ARG A 85 -40.36 -24.44 -4.10
C ARG A 85 -40.65 -25.12 -5.44
N GLU A 86 -40.39 -24.46 -6.56
CA GLU A 86 -40.79 -24.93 -7.89
C GLU A 86 -39.78 -25.93 -8.49
N ASP A 87 -38.49 -25.64 -8.41
CA ASP A 87 -37.45 -26.44 -9.08
C ASP A 87 -36.85 -27.51 -8.16
N PHE A 88 -36.71 -27.18 -6.88
CA PHE A 88 -36.08 -28.08 -5.89
C PHE A 88 -37.09 -28.76 -4.96
N ASN A 89 -38.38 -28.40 -5.07
CA ASN A 89 -39.47 -28.89 -4.22
C ASN A 89 -39.14 -28.80 -2.72
N TYR A 90 -38.38 -27.78 -2.32
CA TYR A 90 -38.12 -27.47 -0.93
C TYR A 90 -39.38 -26.92 -0.24
N ALA A 91 -39.44 -27.16 1.06
CA ALA A 91 -40.48 -26.70 1.97
C ALA A 91 -39.81 -26.23 3.26
N TYR A 92 -40.49 -25.38 4.02
CA TYR A 92 -39.96 -25.02 5.33
C TYR A 92 -39.94 -26.24 6.25
N PRO A 93 -38.99 -26.33 7.20
CA PRO A 93 -38.86 -27.48 8.10
C PRO A 93 -40.12 -27.78 8.93
N ASP A 94 -40.94 -26.76 9.16
CA ASP A 94 -42.20 -26.78 9.90
C ASP A 94 -43.46 -26.85 9.00
N GLU A 95 -43.29 -26.88 7.67
CA GLU A 95 -44.40 -26.93 6.72
C GLU A 95 -44.93 -28.38 6.56
N GLN A 96 -46.19 -28.60 6.93
CA GLN A 96 -46.86 -29.88 6.69
C GLN A 96 -47.50 -29.90 5.30
N ARG A 97 -46.99 -30.77 4.42
CA ARG A 97 -47.54 -30.97 3.06
C ARG A 97 -48.43 -32.21 3.00
N PHE A 98 -49.66 -32.02 2.54
CA PHE A 98 -50.60 -33.09 2.28
C PHE A 98 -50.68 -33.35 0.77
N TYR A 99 -50.39 -34.57 0.37
CA TYR A 99 -50.55 -35.01 -1.01
C TYR A 99 -51.91 -35.71 -1.14
N ASP A 100 -52.71 -35.32 -2.14
CA ASP A 100 -53.95 -36.02 -2.44
C ASP A 100 -53.63 -37.37 -3.10
N THR A 101 -53.82 -38.45 -2.35
CA THR A 101 -53.62 -39.82 -2.80
C THR A 101 -54.92 -40.50 -3.27
N SER A 102 -56.03 -39.76 -3.33
CA SER A 102 -57.36 -40.33 -3.65
C SER A 102 -57.57 -40.71 -5.12
N ARG A 103 -56.61 -40.39 -5.99
CA ARG A 103 -56.58 -40.80 -7.40
C ARG A 103 -55.45 -41.80 -7.64
N ASN A 104 -55.70 -43.07 -7.34
CA ASN A 104 -54.98 -44.21 -7.90
C ASN A 104 -55.96 -45.30 -8.28
#